data_AF-A0A3C0TD20-F1
#
_entry.id   AF-A0A3C0TD20-F1
#
_cell.length_a   1.000
_cell.length_b   1.000
_cell.length_c   1.000
_cell.angle_alpha   90.00
_cell.angle_beta   90.00
_cell.angle_gamma   90.00
#
_symmetry.space_group_name_H-M   'P 1'
#
loop_
_entity.id
_entity.type
_entity.pdbx_description
1 polymer ?
#
loop_
_entity_poly.entity_id
_entity_poly.type
_entity_poly.pdbx_seq_one_letter_code
_entity_poly.pdbx_strand_id
1 'polypeptide(L)'
;MGGRITLVFYWALPLAILFLALPFFVLDTHLAWYSFPLDDAWIHRVYSESLAEGRGFAYNDEQEAGFTSPLWALITAPAHWFSPQWGVPIVKLAGALLAVVIAACATCLGTKISGSRVVGLVVGCLLMIDPRGLFVIFSGMESGLLLVLWLGAILALVRENTMCR
;
A
#
# COMPACT_ATOMS: atom_id res chain seq x y z
N MET A 1 -5.05 -1.87 34.12
CA MET A 1 -3.81 -2.05 33.30
C MET A 1 -3.94 -3.06 32.15
N GLY A 2 -4.91 -3.98 32.14
CA GLY A 2 -5.04 -5.02 31.08
C GLY A 2 -5.56 -4.58 29.69
N GLY A 3 -6.11 -3.37 29.54
CA GLY A 3 -6.71 -2.91 28.28
C GLY A 3 -5.75 -2.34 27.23
N ARG A 4 -4.56 -1.84 27.64
CA ARG A 4 -3.54 -1.31 26.72
C ARG A 4 -2.69 -2.41 26.09
N ILE A 5 -2.37 -3.46 26.85
CA ILE A 5 -1.56 -4.60 26.37
C ILE A 5 -2.34 -5.39 25.31
N THR A 6 -3.63 -5.64 25.53
CA THR A 6 -4.49 -6.28 24.53
C THR A 6 -4.58 -5.44 23.24
N LEU A 7 -4.68 -4.11 23.34
CA LEU A 7 -4.72 -3.22 22.17
C LEU A 7 -3.47 -3.35 21.28
N VAL A 8 -2.27 -3.44 21.87
CA VAL A 8 -1.01 -3.62 21.12
C VAL A 8 -0.97 -5.00 20.44
N PHE A 9 -1.39 -6.06 21.15
CA PHE A 9 -1.46 -7.41 20.58
C PHE A 9 -2.51 -7.53 19.45
N TYR A 10 -3.61 -6.78 19.50
CA TYR A 10 -4.66 -6.80 18.46
C TYR A 10 -4.17 -6.29 17.10
N TRP A 11 -3.24 -5.32 17.08
CA TRP A 11 -2.64 -4.86 15.82
C TRP A 11 -1.41 -5.69 15.44
N ALA A 12 -0.77 -6.33 16.40
CA ALA A 12 0.49 -7.06 16.18
C ALA A 12 0.33 -8.29 15.27
N LEU A 13 -0.81 -9.00 15.30
CA LEU A 13 -0.93 -10.27 14.56
C LEU A 13 -1.02 -10.10 13.02
N PRO A 14 -1.90 -9.25 12.45
CA PRO A 14 -1.89 -9.00 11.00
C PRO A 14 -0.56 -8.42 10.53
N LEU A 15 0.06 -7.56 11.36
CA LEU A 15 1.38 -7.01 11.06
C LEU A 15 2.46 -8.10 11.10
N ALA A 16 2.42 -9.02 12.06
CA ALA A 16 3.35 -10.13 12.11
C ALA A 16 3.24 -11.03 10.87
N ILE A 17 2.00 -11.31 10.39
CA ILE A 17 1.78 -12.05 9.14
C ILE A 17 2.38 -11.28 7.96
N LEU A 18 2.13 -9.98 7.86
CA LEU A 18 2.73 -9.12 6.83
C LEU A 18 4.26 -9.17 6.89
N PHE A 19 4.87 -9.02 8.07
CA PHE A 19 6.31 -9.08 8.26
C PHE A 19 6.90 -10.44 7.91
N LEU A 20 6.18 -11.54 8.15
CA LEU A 20 6.59 -12.88 7.74
C LEU A 20 6.44 -13.10 6.23
N ALA A 21 5.48 -12.41 5.58
CA ALA A 21 5.29 -12.47 4.14
C ALA A 21 6.30 -11.60 3.37
N LEU A 22 6.77 -10.49 3.95
CA LEU A 22 7.73 -9.57 3.32
C LEU A 22 8.96 -10.25 2.71
N PRO A 23 9.67 -11.16 3.41
CA PRO A 23 10.81 -11.87 2.85
C PRO A 23 10.52 -12.59 1.53
N PHE A 24 9.32 -13.14 1.33
CA PHE A 24 8.95 -13.80 0.08
C PHE A 24 8.88 -12.84 -1.10
N PHE A 25 8.59 -11.56 -0.87
CA PHE A 25 8.54 -10.55 -1.94
C PHE A 25 9.85 -9.76 -2.09
N VAL A 26 10.68 -9.74 -1.05
CA VAL A 26 11.97 -9.04 -1.04
C VAL A 26 13.13 -9.94 -1.49
N LEU A 27 13.12 -11.23 -1.11
CA LEU A 27 14.25 -12.14 -1.28
C LEU A 27 14.13 -13.05 -2.51
N ASP A 28 13.01 -13.03 -3.23
CA ASP A 28 12.75 -13.98 -4.32
C ASP A 28 13.82 -13.95 -5.43
N THR A 29 14.50 -12.81 -5.64
CA THR A 29 15.81 -12.75 -6.32
C THR A 29 16.58 -11.48 -5.93
N HIS A 30 17.90 -11.44 -6.12
CA HIS A 30 18.70 -10.20 -5.97
C HIS A 30 18.26 -9.05 -6.90
N LEU A 31 17.61 -9.37 -8.02
CA LEU A 31 17.02 -8.40 -8.94
C LEU A 31 15.60 -8.01 -8.54
N ALA A 32 14.92 -8.79 -7.69
CA ALA A 32 13.54 -8.54 -7.29
C ALA A 32 13.40 -7.22 -6.56
N TRP A 33 14.30 -6.83 -5.64
CA TRP A 33 14.15 -5.56 -4.93
C TRP A 33 14.36 -4.32 -5.80
N TYR A 34 15.17 -4.43 -6.85
CA TYR A 34 15.52 -3.34 -7.77
C TYR A 34 14.70 -3.34 -9.07
N SER A 35 13.77 -4.29 -9.24
CA SER A 35 12.91 -4.41 -10.41
C SER A 35 11.44 -4.50 -10.01
N PHE A 36 10.55 -3.91 -10.80
CA PHE A 36 9.13 -4.21 -10.64
C PHE A 36 8.80 -5.60 -11.23
N PRO A 37 7.89 -6.36 -10.60
CA PRO A 37 7.41 -7.63 -11.15
C PRO A 37 6.34 -7.45 -12.26
N LEU A 38 5.77 -6.25 -12.40
CA LEU A 38 4.82 -5.90 -13.44
C LEU A 38 5.41 -4.83 -14.36
N ASP A 39 5.21 -5.00 -15.65
CA ASP A 39 5.69 -4.06 -16.67
C ASP A 39 5.00 -2.68 -16.54
N ASP A 40 3.71 -2.66 -16.19
CA ASP A 40 2.94 -1.42 -15.99
C ASP A 40 3.53 -0.52 -14.89
N ALA A 41 4.16 -1.09 -13.86
CA ALA A 41 4.80 -0.30 -12.81
C ALA A 41 6.01 0.50 -13.33
N TRP A 42 6.66 0.04 -14.40
CA TRP A 42 7.69 0.82 -15.08
C TRP A 42 7.13 2.02 -15.82
N ILE A 43 5.91 1.93 -16.36
CA ILE A 43 5.22 3.08 -16.96
C ILE A 43 4.94 4.15 -15.89
N HIS A 44 4.42 3.73 -14.71
CA HIS A 44 4.21 4.65 -13.59
C HIS A 44 5.51 5.35 -13.17
N ARG A 45 6.63 4.61 -13.19
CA ARG A 45 7.95 5.15 -12.87
C ARG A 45 8.37 6.27 -13.82
N VAL A 46 8.14 6.13 -15.13
CA VAL A 46 8.48 7.16 -16.13
C VAL A 46 7.72 8.46 -15.81
N TYR A 47 6.43 8.37 -15.51
CA TYR A 47 5.66 9.56 -15.14
C TYR A 47 6.11 10.17 -13.80
N SER A 48 6.44 9.36 -12.79
CA SER A 48 6.93 9.90 -11.52
C SER A 48 8.30 10.56 -11.64
N GLU A 49 9.17 10.02 -12.49
CA GLU A 49 10.46 10.61 -12.85
C GLU A 49 10.29 11.95 -13.58
N SER A 50 9.46 12.00 -14.62
CA SER A 50 9.15 13.24 -15.34
C SER A 50 8.55 14.32 -14.43
N LEU A 51 7.68 13.94 -13.49
CA LEU A 51 7.15 14.86 -12.49
C LEU A 51 8.25 15.39 -11.56
N ALA A 52 9.13 14.50 -11.09
CA ALA A 52 10.23 14.85 -10.20
C ALA A 52 11.22 15.83 -10.84
N GLU A 53 11.42 15.72 -12.16
CA GLU A 53 12.28 16.58 -12.97
C GLU A 53 11.58 17.85 -13.49
N GLY A 54 10.31 18.06 -13.11
CA GLY A 54 9.55 19.26 -13.46
C GLY A 54 9.02 19.28 -14.89
N ARG A 55 9.08 18.15 -15.62
CA ARG A 55 8.50 18.01 -16.97
C ARG A 55 6.99 17.77 -16.95
N GLY A 56 6.39 17.58 -15.78
CA GLY A 56 4.97 17.28 -15.66
C GLY A 56 4.68 15.80 -15.96
N PHE A 57 3.46 15.50 -16.43
CA PHE A 57 3.09 14.15 -16.87
C PHE A 57 3.59 13.91 -18.30
N ALA A 58 4.91 13.73 -18.41
CA ALA A 58 5.60 13.42 -19.66
C ALA A 58 5.98 11.94 -19.71
N TYR A 59 5.83 11.31 -20.86
CA TYR A 59 6.40 10.00 -21.14
C TYR A 59 7.49 10.15 -22.19
N ASN A 60 8.73 9.82 -21.83
CA ASN A 60 9.90 9.99 -22.71
C ASN A 60 9.98 11.40 -23.35
N ASP A 61 9.83 12.44 -22.52
CA ASP A 61 9.85 13.86 -22.90
C ASP A 61 8.66 14.38 -23.73
N GLU A 62 7.68 13.53 -24.03
CA GLU A 62 6.46 13.94 -24.70
C GLU A 62 5.30 14.08 -23.72
N GLN A 63 4.53 15.16 -23.86
CA GLN A 63 3.37 15.41 -23.01
C GLN A 63 2.18 14.61 -23.48
N GLU A 64 1.76 13.67 -22.65
CA GLU A 64 0.68 12.75 -22.98
C GLU A 64 -0.24 12.48 -21.79
N ALA A 65 -1.47 12.10 -22.09
CA ALA A 65 -2.49 11.73 -21.11
C ALA A 65 -2.59 10.21 -20.91
N GLY A 66 -1.51 9.46 -21.18
CA GLY A 66 -1.48 8.00 -21.07
C GLY A 66 -1.46 7.48 -19.63
N PHE A 67 -1.33 8.36 -18.63
CA PHE A 67 -1.27 7.98 -17.22
C PHE A 67 -2.68 7.70 -16.65
N THR A 68 -2.85 6.58 -15.97
CA THR A 68 -4.12 6.17 -15.33
C THR A 68 -4.20 6.53 -13.85
N SER A 69 -3.08 6.89 -13.21
CA SER A 69 -3.00 7.12 -11.77
C SER A 69 -2.13 8.35 -11.41
N PRO A 70 -2.59 9.58 -11.69
CA PRO A 70 -1.80 10.80 -11.44
C PRO A 70 -1.40 10.98 -9.98
N LEU A 71 -2.28 10.58 -9.05
CA LEU A 71 -2.00 10.65 -7.62
C LEU A 71 -0.85 9.72 -7.22
N TRP A 72 -0.77 8.54 -7.84
CA TRP A 72 0.31 7.60 -7.57
C TRP A 72 1.64 8.16 -8.06
N ALA A 73 1.68 8.67 -9.29
CA ALA A 73 2.87 9.32 -9.85
C ALA A 73 3.35 10.50 -9.00
N LEU A 74 2.42 11.31 -8.46
CA LEU A 74 2.76 12.41 -7.55
C LEU A 74 3.37 11.91 -6.22
N ILE A 75 2.81 10.85 -5.65
CA ILE A 75 3.29 10.27 -4.38
C ILE A 75 4.66 9.60 -4.56
N THR A 76 4.91 8.99 -5.71
CA THR A 76 6.17 8.31 -6.00
C THR A 76 7.24 9.22 -6.60
N ALA A 77 6.90 10.40 -7.11
CA ALA A 77 7.87 11.36 -7.67
C ALA A 77 9.07 11.66 -6.75
N PRO A 78 8.92 11.89 -5.43
CA PRO A 78 10.06 12.11 -4.53
C PRO A 78 11.09 10.97 -4.51
N ALA A 79 10.71 9.75 -4.90
CA ALA A 79 11.64 8.62 -5.02
C ALA A 79 12.77 8.89 -6.04
N HIS A 80 12.51 9.76 -7.03
CA HIS A 80 13.42 10.08 -8.12
C HIS A 80 14.35 11.27 -7.82
N TRP A 81 14.19 11.94 -6.67
CA TRP A 81 15.16 12.94 -6.22
C TRP A 81 16.44 12.31 -5.65
N PHE A 82 16.39 11.01 -5.36
CA PHE A 82 17.55 10.23 -4.97
C PHE A 82 18.25 9.63 -6.20
N SER A 83 19.38 8.97 -5.99
CA SER A 83 20.12 8.34 -7.08
C SER A 83 19.24 7.32 -7.84
N PRO A 84 19.36 7.17 -9.17
CA PRO A 84 18.44 6.37 -10.00
C PRO A 84 18.24 4.92 -9.53
N GLN A 85 19.24 4.32 -8.88
CA GLN A 85 19.12 2.96 -8.32
C GLN A 85 18.12 2.86 -7.15
N TRP A 86 17.74 3.96 -6.51
CA TRP A 86 16.84 3.97 -5.35
C TRP A 86 15.37 4.17 -5.69
N GLY A 87 15.03 4.58 -6.92
CA GLY A 87 13.64 4.82 -7.32
C GLY A 87 12.74 3.61 -7.07
N VAL A 88 13.10 2.44 -7.61
CA VAL A 88 12.32 1.20 -7.44
C VAL A 88 12.24 0.76 -5.95
N PRO A 89 13.36 0.66 -5.21
CA PRO A 89 13.32 0.37 -3.78
C PRO A 89 12.39 1.28 -2.96
N ILE A 90 12.41 2.60 -3.22
CA ILE A 90 11.58 3.57 -2.48
C ILE A 90 10.10 3.38 -2.81
N VAL A 91 9.75 3.13 -4.06
CA VAL A 91 8.36 2.84 -4.47
C VAL A 91 7.85 1.54 -3.82
N LYS A 92 8.70 0.49 -3.77
CA LYS A 92 8.36 -0.75 -3.06
C LYS A 92 8.20 -0.56 -1.56
N LEU A 93 9.04 0.29 -0.95
CA LEU A 93 8.89 0.67 0.45
C LEU A 93 7.56 1.42 0.68
N ALA A 94 7.16 2.32 -0.23
CA ALA A 94 5.85 2.96 -0.16
C ALA A 94 4.72 1.92 -0.22
N GLY A 95 4.80 0.92 -1.09
CA GLY A 95 3.87 -0.22 -1.11
C GLY A 95 3.83 -0.99 0.21
N ALA A 96 4.98 -1.25 0.83
CA ALA A 96 5.06 -1.90 2.15
C ALA A 96 4.41 -1.07 3.27
N LEU A 97 4.62 0.24 3.27
CA LEU A 97 3.97 1.15 4.21
C LEU A 97 2.45 1.19 4.00
N LEU A 98 1.99 1.18 2.74
CA LEU A 98 0.58 1.07 2.41
C LEU A 98 0.00 -0.25 2.90
N ALA A 99 0.70 -1.38 2.78
CA ALA A 99 0.26 -2.67 3.31
C ALA A 99 -0.03 -2.62 4.82
N VAL A 100 0.80 -1.93 5.60
CA VAL A 100 0.58 -1.69 7.04
C VAL A 100 -0.72 -0.92 7.27
N VAL A 101 -0.94 0.16 6.50
CA VAL A 101 -2.17 0.96 6.59
C VAL A 101 -3.39 0.15 6.20
N ILE A 102 -3.31 -0.65 5.13
CA ILE A 102 -4.38 -1.54 4.67
C ILE A 102 -4.74 -2.54 5.77
N ALA A 103 -3.75 -3.21 6.38
CA ALA A 103 -3.98 -4.16 7.48
C ALA A 103 -4.70 -3.48 8.65
N ALA A 104 -4.26 -2.29 9.04
CA ALA A 104 -4.88 -1.51 10.11
C ALA A 104 -6.32 -1.08 9.76
N CYS A 105 -6.54 -0.60 8.54
CA CYS A 105 -7.88 -0.19 8.10
C CYS A 105 -8.84 -1.40 8.04
N ALA A 106 -8.41 -2.53 7.50
CA ALA A 106 -9.21 -3.75 7.41
C ALA A 106 -9.60 -4.27 8.81
N THR A 107 -8.65 -4.32 9.75
CA THR A 107 -8.94 -4.72 11.14
C THR A 107 -9.87 -3.75 11.86
N CYS A 108 -9.68 -2.44 11.67
CA CYS A 108 -10.57 -1.42 12.22
C CYS A 108 -11.99 -1.60 11.67
N LEU A 109 -12.11 -1.80 10.36
CA LEU A 109 -13.40 -1.90 9.68
C LEU A 109 -14.16 -3.15 10.12
N GLY A 110 -13.49 -4.31 10.14
CA GLY A 110 -14.08 -5.55 10.61
C GLY A 110 -14.54 -5.46 12.07
N THR A 111 -13.79 -4.76 12.92
CA THR A 111 -14.18 -4.53 14.32
C THR A 111 -15.42 -3.63 14.42
N LYS A 112 -15.50 -2.56 13.62
CA LYS A 112 -16.61 -1.61 13.66
C LYS A 112 -17.91 -2.19 13.12
N ILE A 113 -17.84 -2.94 12.02
CA ILE A 113 -19.03 -3.54 11.40
C ILE A 113 -19.59 -4.67 12.26
N SER A 114 -18.72 -5.53 12.80
CA SER A 114 -19.17 -6.71 13.58
C SER A 114 -19.40 -6.44 15.06
N GLY A 115 -18.87 -5.35 15.61
CA GLY A 115 -18.78 -5.11 17.06
C GLY A 115 -17.78 -6.01 17.79
N SER A 116 -17.11 -6.94 17.09
CA SER A 116 -16.18 -7.92 17.66
C SER A 116 -14.74 -7.66 17.22
N ARG A 117 -13.85 -7.50 18.21
CA ARG A 117 -12.40 -7.35 17.97
C ARG A 117 -11.78 -8.59 17.32
N VAL A 118 -12.30 -9.78 17.63
CA VAL A 118 -11.81 -11.04 17.06
C VAL A 118 -12.12 -11.10 15.57
N VAL A 119 -13.32 -10.69 15.16
CA VAL A 119 -13.69 -10.64 13.74
C VAL A 119 -12.83 -9.63 12.99
N GLY A 120 -12.58 -8.44 13.56
CA GLY A 120 -11.64 -7.48 12.98
C GLY A 120 -10.23 -8.05 12.80
N LEU A 121 -9.72 -8.79 13.80
CA LEU A 121 -8.43 -9.46 13.72
C LEU A 121 -8.39 -10.45 12.56
N VAL A 122 -9.40 -11.33 12.48
CA VAL A 122 -9.52 -12.34 11.42
C VAL A 122 -9.54 -11.68 10.04
N VAL A 123 -10.32 -10.60 9.85
CA VAL A 123 -10.38 -9.86 8.59
C VAL A 123 -9.00 -9.31 8.19
N GLY A 124 -8.27 -8.68 9.11
CA GLY A 124 -6.93 -8.18 8.82
C GLY A 124 -5.93 -9.29 8.48
N CYS A 125 -5.97 -10.40 9.23
CA CYS A 125 -5.12 -11.55 8.98
C CYS A 125 -5.42 -12.20 7.63
N LEU A 126 -6.69 -12.38 7.28
CA LEU A 126 -7.11 -12.95 5.99
C LEU A 126 -6.65 -12.09 4.80
N LEU A 127 -6.58 -10.77 4.97
CA LEU A 127 -6.06 -9.91 3.93
C LEU A 127 -4.53 -10.02 3.80
N MET A 128 -3.81 -10.15 4.92
CA MET A 128 -2.35 -10.25 4.92
C MET A 128 -1.83 -11.65 4.60
N ILE A 129 -2.67 -12.68 4.62
CA ILE A 129 -2.29 -14.04 4.22
C ILE A 129 -2.50 -14.29 2.72
N ASP A 130 -3.29 -13.46 2.03
CA ASP A 130 -3.55 -13.62 0.60
C ASP A 130 -2.31 -13.25 -0.24
N PRO A 131 -1.62 -14.23 -0.87
CA PRO A 131 -0.41 -13.95 -1.63
C PRO A 131 -0.69 -13.10 -2.88
N ARG A 132 -1.91 -13.18 -3.44
CA ARG A 132 -2.27 -12.40 -4.63
C ARG A 132 -2.47 -10.93 -4.28
N GLY A 133 -3.18 -10.63 -3.20
CA GLY A 133 -3.33 -9.29 -2.67
C GLY A 133 -1.98 -8.66 -2.32
N LEU A 134 -1.11 -9.41 -1.64
CA LEU A 134 0.24 -8.93 -1.33
C LEU A 134 1.08 -8.69 -2.60
N PHE A 135 1.04 -9.60 -3.58
CA PHE A 135 1.72 -9.39 -4.87
C PHE A 135 1.29 -8.09 -5.53
N VAL A 136 -0.02 -7.81 -5.56
CA VAL A 136 -0.58 -6.57 -6.12
C VAL A 136 -0.10 -5.35 -5.33
N ILE A 137 -0.05 -5.40 -3.99
CA ILE A 137 0.42 -4.28 -3.16
C ILE A 137 1.93 -4.02 -3.34
N PHE A 138 2.73 -5.07 -3.52
CA PHE A 138 4.19 -4.98 -3.70
C PHE A 138 4.65 -4.81 -5.14
N SER A 139 3.72 -4.78 -6.10
CA SER A 139 4.02 -4.72 -7.52
C SER A 139 4.60 -3.39 -8.00
N GLY A 140 4.47 -2.32 -7.21
CA GLY A 140 4.80 -0.95 -7.61
C GLY A 140 3.65 -0.19 -8.28
N MET A 141 2.48 -0.83 -8.39
CA MET A 141 1.25 -0.23 -8.91
C MET A 141 0.54 0.62 -7.87
N GLU A 142 -0.38 1.47 -8.32
CA GLU A 142 -1.28 2.30 -7.50
C GLU A 142 -2.28 1.47 -6.66
N SER A 143 -2.38 0.17 -6.88
CA SER A 143 -3.40 -0.70 -6.28
C SER A 143 -3.38 -0.66 -4.74
N GLY A 144 -2.19 -0.60 -4.13
CA GLY A 144 -2.07 -0.43 -2.67
C GLY A 144 -2.68 0.89 -2.19
N LEU A 145 -2.43 1.97 -2.91
CA LEU A 145 -3.01 3.29 -2.60
C LEU A 145 -4.54 3.27 -2.79
N LEU A 146 -5.02 2.66 -3.88
CA LEU A 146 -6.45 2.51 -4.15
C LEU A 146 -7.15 1.78 -2.99
N LEU A 147 -6.58 0.67 -2.50
CA LEU A 147 -7.11 -0.08 -1.37
C LEU A 147 -7.15 0.75 -0.08
N VAL A 148 -6.11 1.53 0.21
CA VAL A 148 -6.12 2.45 1.36
C VAL A 148 -7.24 3.48 1.24
N LEU A 149 -7.40 4.10 0.08
CA LEU A 149 -8.44 5.11 -0.15
C LEU A 149 -9.85 4.52 -0.03
N TRP A 150 -10.08 3.34 -0.60
CA TRP A 150 -11.38 2.65 -0.50
C TRP A 150 -11.71 2.23 0.93
N LEU A 151 -10.78 1.58 1.62
CA LEU A 151 -10.99 1.19 3.02
C LEU A 151 -11.17 2.43 3.93
N GLY A 152 -10.41 3.49 3.67
CA GLY A 152 -10.53 4.78 4.36
C GLY A 152 -11.91 5.42 4.16
N ALA A 153 -12.40 5.45 2.93
CA ALA A 153 -13.73 5.99 2.60
C ALA A 153 -14.84 5.19 3.30
N ILE A 154 -14.78 3.86 3.27
CA ILE A 154 -15.76 3.01 3.95
C ILE A 154 -15.68 3.20 5.47
N LEU A 155 -14.48 3.30 6.03
CA LEU A 155 -14.28 3.58 7.45
C LEU A 155 -14.85 4.93 7.88
N ALA A 156 -14.72 5.96 7.05
CA ALA A 156 -15.32 7.27 7.28
C ALA A 156 -16.85 7.18 7.29
N LEU A 157 -17.43 6.51 6.28
CA LEU A 157 -18.87 6.29 6.18
C LEU A 157 -19.43 5.52 7.39
N VAL A 158 -18.75 4.46 7.83
CA VAL A 158 -19.17 3.68 9.02
C VAL A 158 -19.06 4.51 10.31
N ARG A 159 -18.08 5.42 10.40
CA ARG A 159 -17.94 6.36 11.53
C ARG A 159 -19.10 7.34 11.59
N GLU A 160 -19.50 7.91 10.46
CA GLU A 160 -20.62 8.85 10.40
C GLU A 160 -21.93 8.18 10.82
N ASN A 161 -22.21 6.99 10.28
CA ASN A 161 -23.42 6.24 10.61
C ASN A 161 -23.51 5.80 12.08
N THR A 162 -22.37 5.68 12.78
CA THR A 162 -22.35 5.36 14.21
C THR A 162 -22.50 6.58 15.11
N MET A 163 -22.25 7.80 14.61
CA MET A 163 -22.47 9.04 15.37
C MET A 163 -23.90 9.58 15.25
N CYS A 164 -24.62 9.23 14.17
CA CYS A 164 -26.02 9.63 13.97
C CYS A 164 -27.04 8.70 14.67
N ARG A 165 -26.59 7.66 15.38
CA ARG A 165 -27.43 6.77 16.20
C ARG A 165 -27.24 7.08 17.67
#